data_AF-A0AAV1VZD5-F1
#
_entry.id   AF-A0AAV1VZD5-F1
#
_cell.length_a   1.000
_cell.length_b   1.000
_cell.length_c   1.000
_cell.angle_alpha   90.00
_cell.angle_beta   90.00
_cell.angle_gamma   90.00
#
_symmetry.space_group_name_H-M   'P 1'
#
loop_
_entity.id
_entity.type
_entity.pdbx_description
1 polymer ?
#
loop_
_entity_poly.entity_id
_entity_poly.type
_entity_poly.pdbx_seq_one_letter_code
_entity_poly.pdbx_strand_id
1 'polypeptide(L)'
;MSVFFEDAERILKEVEKALGQECIEFHRVGDQVHQLKGSSSSIGAKRFQKVCIAFKHYSDEQNIEGCFASFQQMKEEYCMVKSKLEILLKVEKEFFAAGGSFSRK
;
A
#
# COMPACT_ATOMS: atom_id res chain seq x y z
N MET A 1 -10.26 -1.95 -10.92
CA MET A 1 -9.03 -1.93 -10.11
C MET A 1 -9.13 -3.04 -9.06
N SER A 2 -8.02 -3.51 -8.49
CA SER A 2 -8.05 -4.50 -7.40
C SER A 2 -8.63 -3.92 -6.10
N VAL A 3 -9.31 -4.74 -5.30
CA VAL A 3 -9.81 -4.42 -3.93
C VAL A 3 -8.70 -3.83 -3.06
N PHE A 4 -7.45 -4.26 -3.27
CA PHE A 4 -6.29 -3.67 -2.60
C PHE A 4 -6.20 -2.14 -2.76
N PHE A 5 -6.43 -1.61 -3.97
CA PHE A 5 -6.26 -0.17 -4.22
C PHE A 5 -7.34 0.65 -3.53
N GLU A 6 -8.57 0.14 -3.50
CA GLU A 6 -9.69 0.79 -2.83
C GLU A 6 -9.45 0.83 -1.30
N ASP A 7 -9.03 -0.29 -0.72
CA ASP A 7 -8.67 -0.37 0.69
C ASP A 7 -7.47 0.53 1.03
N ALA A 8 -6.43 0.52 0.19
CA ALA A 8 -5.24 1.33 0.40
C ALA A 8 -5.55 2.83 0.34
N GLU A 9 -6.33 3.31 -0.64
CA GLU A 9 -6.68 4.73 -0.72
C GLU A 9 -7.51 5.18 0.48
N ARG A 10 -8.46 4.36 0.93
CA ARG A 10 -9.26 4.64 2.13
C ARG A 10 -8.37 4.73 3.36
N ILE A 11 -7.57 3.70 3.62
CA ILE A 11 -6.76 3.62 4.84
C ILE A 11 -5.66 4.68 4.84
N LEU A 12 -4.99 4.96 3.70
CA LEU A 12 -3.99 6.02 3.62
C LEU A 12 -4.58 7.39 3.98
N LYS A 13 -5.80 7.70 3.53
CA LYS A 13 -6.50 8.94 3.90
C LYS A 13 -6.85 8.99 5.39
N GLU A 14 -7.29 7.87 5.95
CA GLU A 14 -7.61 7.78 7.38
C GLU A 14 -6.38 7.98 8.26
N VAL A 15 -5.25 7.37 7.88
CA VAL A 15 -3.96 7.54 8.58
C VAL A 15 -3.43 8.96 8.44
N GLU A 16 -3.49 9.56 7.25
CA GLU A 16 -3.09 10.96 7.03
C GLU A 16 -3.87 11.91 7.93
N LYS A 17 -5.19 11.72 8.03
CA LYS A 17 -6.05 12.49 8.92
C LYS A 17 -5.65 12.30 10.38
N ALA A 18 -5.43 11.06 10.82
CA ALA A 18 -5.09 10.76 12.21
C ALA A 18 -3.72 11.32 12.62
N LEU A 19 -2.71 11.22 11.75
CA LEU A 19 -1.38 11.79 12.01
C LEU A 19 -1.37 13.32 12.05
N GLY A 20 -2.34 13.98 11.42
CA GLY A 20 -2.51 15.44 11.45
C GLY A 20 -3.19 15.99 12.71
N GLN A 21 -3.60 15.14 13.66
CA GLN A 21 -4.26 15.56 14.90
C GLN A 21 -3.24 15.86 16.02
N GLU A 22 -3.58 16.76 16.94
CA GLU A 22 -2.73 17.06 18.11
C GLU A 22 -2.55 15.84 19.04
N CYS A 23 -3.56 14.98 19.14
CA CYS A 23 -3.53 13.75 19.91
C CYS A 23 -3.72 12.54 18.97
N ILE A 24 -2.65 11.80 18.72
CA ILE A 24 -2.65 10.65 17.82
C ILE A 24 -3.01 9.37 18.59
N GLU A 25 -4.07 8.68 18.16
CA GLU A 25 -4.40 7.34 18.65
C GLU A 25 -3.51 6.26 17.98
N PHE A 26 -2.27 6.11 18.44
CA PHE A 26 -1.26 5.23 17.80
C PHE A 26 -1.71 3.79 17.58
N HIS A 27 -2.39 3.20 18.56
CA HIS A 27 -2.91 1.84 18.45
C HIS A 27 -3.84 1.69 17.25
N ARG A 28 -4.75 2.65 17.07
CA ARG A 28 -5.76 2.63 16.00
C ARG A 28 -5.12 2.78 14.61
N VAL A 29 -4.19 3.72 14.45
CA VAL A 29 -3.49 3.88 13.16
C VAL A 29 -2.61 2.67 12.84
N GLY A 30 -1.98 2.06 13.85
CA GLY A 30 -1.23 0.82 13.70
C GLY A 30 -2.11 -0.33 13.20
N ASP A 31 -3.31 -0.49 13.77
CA ASP A 31 -4.24 -1.55 13.37
C ASP A 31 -4.79 -1.35 11.96
N GLN A 32 -5.09 -0.11 11.57
CA GLN A 32 -5.49 0.24 10.20
C GLN A 32 -4.39 -0.16 9.19
N VAL A 33 -3.13 0.17 9.49
CA VAL A 33 -1.99 -0.19 8.63
C VAL A 33 -1.72 -1.71 8.65
N HIS A 34 -2.00 -2.40 9.76
CA HIS A 34 -1.90 -3.86 9.81
C HIS A 34 -2.87 -4.54 8.84
N GLN A 35 -4.08 -4.03 8.67
CA GLN A 35 -5.04 -4.56 7.68
C GLN A 35 -4.52 -4.42 6.24
N LEU A 36 -3.87 -3.29 5.93
CA LEU A 36 -3.19 -3.04 4.66
C LEU A 36 -2.07 -4.06 4.36
N LYS A 37 -1.41 -4.60 5.38
CA LYS A 37 -0.42 -5.68 5.23
C LYS A 37 -1.05 -6.95 4.65
N GLY A 38 -2.27 -7.29 5.09
CA GLY A 38 -3.01 -8.45 4.61
C GLY A 38 -3.35 -8.32 3.13
N SER A 39 -3.99 -7.22 2.75
CA SER A 39 -4.43 -6.98 1.36
C SER A 39 -3.26 -6.85 0.38
N SER A 40 -2.16 -6.21 0.75
CA SER A 40 -0.96 -6.08 -0.10
C SER A 40 -0.30 -7.44 -0.46
N SER A 41 -0.45 -8.44 0.41
CA SER A 41 0.09 -9.78 0.17
C SER A 41 -0.59 -10.47 -1.02
N SER A 42 -1.88 -10.21 -1.24
CA SER A 42 -2.68 -10.82 -2.33
C SER A 42 -2.22 -10.44 -3.74
N ILE A 43 -1.54 -9.30 -3.89
CA ILE A 43 -1.03 -8.79 -5.17
C ILE A 43 0.50 -8.81 -5.25
N GLY A 44 1.18 -9.42 -4.26
CA GLY A 44 2.64 -9.51 -4.23
C GLY A 44 3.37 -8.18 -4.00
N ALA A 45 2.72 -7.19 -3.37
CA ALA A 45 3.30 -5.86 -3.10
C ALA A 45 4.29 -5.88 -1.90
N LYS A 46 5.39 -6.65 -2.04
CA LYS A 46 6.34 -6.94 -0.95
C LYS A 46 6.99 -5.70 -0.33
N ARG A 47 7.31 -4.68 -1.12
CA ARG A 47 7.93 -3.44 -0.60
C ARG A 47 6.94 -2.67 0.27
N PHE A 48 5.74 -2.43 -0.23
CA PHE A 48 4.64 -1.85 0.54
C PHE A 48 4.39 -2.61 1.85
N GLN A 49 4.33 -3.95 1.79
CA GLN A 49 4.16 -4.80 2.97
C GLN A 49 5.25 -4.57 4.04
N LYS A 50 6.52 -4.42 3.64
CA LYS A 50 7.61 -4.12 4.57
C LYS A 50 7.44 -2.76 5.26
N VAL A 51 6.97 -1.75 4.51
CA VAL A 51 6.70 -0.43 5.09
C VAL A 51 5.54 -0.49 6.09
N CYS A 52 4.48 -1.28 5.81
CA CYS A 52 3.40 -1.49 6.80
C CYS A 52 3.92 -2.10 8.11
N ILE A 53 4.86 -3.05 8.03
CA ILE A 53 5.47 -3.67 9.22
C ILE A 53 6.27 -2.63 10.01
N ALA A 54 7.07 -1.81 9.33
CA ALA A 54 7.84 -0.73 9.96
C ALA A 54 6.93 0.33 10.61
N PHE A 55 5.86 0.74 9.92
CA PHE A 55 4.88 1.67 10.47
C PHE A 55 4.24 1.11 11.74
N LYS A 56 3.81 -0.16 11.74
CA LYS A 56 3.20 -0.78 12.92
C LYS A 56 4.17 -0.78 14.11
N HIS A 57 5.43 -1.12 13.88
CA HIS A 57 6.48 -1.03 14.90
C HIS A 57 6.59 0.39 15.49
N TYR A 58 6.70 1.42 14.66
CA TYR A 58 6.76 2.80 15.14
C TYR A 58 5.50 3.26 15.85
N SER A 59 4.33 2.77 15.43
CA SER A 59 3.08 3.06 16.14
C SER A 59 3.04 2.40 17.53
N ASP A 60 3.60 1.20 17.68
CA ASP A 60 3.67 0.50 18.98
C ASP A 60 4.65 1.21 19.93
N GLU A 61 5.72 1.80 19.39
CA GLU A 61 6.68 2.65 20.13
C GLU A 61 6.19 4.09 20.36
N GLN A 62 5.04 4.47 19.80
CA GLN A 62 4.55 5.86 19.76
C GLN A 62 5.56 6.85 19.16
N ASN A 63 6.39 6.37 18.24
CA ASN A 63 7.40 7.17 17.56
C ASN A 63 6.74 7.96 16.41
N ILE A 64 6.42 9.24 16.65
CA ILE A 64 5.76 10.14 15.68
C ILE A 64 6.60 10.28 14.42
N GLU A 65 7.90 10.55 14.56
CA GLU A 65 8.79 10.76 13.41
C GLU A 65 8.88 9.51 12.53
N GLY A 66 9.01 8.34 13.17
CA GLY A 66 8.99 7.05 12.49
C GLY A 66 7.67 6.76 11.79
N CYS A 67 6.54 7.08 12.42
CA CYS A 67 5.21 6.95 11.81
C CYS A 67 5.05 7.86 10.58
N PHE A 68 5.46 9.13 10.68
CA PHE A 68 5.40 10.07 9.55
C PHE A 68 6.32 9.63 8.40
N ALA A 69 7.57 9.26 8.70
CA ALA A 69 8.53 8.83 7.68
C ALA A 69 8.06 7.57 6.96
N SER A 70 7.61 6.55 7.70
CA SER A 70 7.06 5.33 7.12
C SER A 70 5.74 5.58 6.37
N PHE A 71 4.90 6.51 6.82
CA PHE A 71 3.68 6.89 6.10
C PHE A 71 3.97 7.52 4.73
N GLN A 72 4.98 8.40 4.62
CA GLN A 72 5.39 8.93 3.31
C GLN A 72 5.88 7.82 2.39
N GLN A 73 6.70 6.90 2.90
CA GLN A 73 7.16 5.74 2.13
C GLN A 73 5.99 4.85 1.69
N MET A 74 4.94 4.68 2.51
CA MET A 74 3.75 3.94 2.11
C MET A 74 3.07 4.58 0.89
N LYS A 75 2.94 5.91 0.87
CA LYS A 75 2.36 6.64 -0.27
C LYS A 75 3.18 6.46 -1.54
N GLU A 76 4.51 6.50 -1.43
CA GLU A 76 5.42 6.26 -2.56
C GLU A 76 5.30 4.83 -3.10
N GLU A 77 5.35 3.82 -2.23
CA GLU A 77 5.23 2.42 -2.62
C GLU A 77 3.84 2.11 -3.21
N TYR A 78 2.78 2.74 -2.68
CA TYR A 78 1.43 2.63 -3.23
C TYR A 78 1.39 3.11 -4.69
N CYS A 79 1.90 4.31 -4.95
CA CYS A 79 1.98 4.87 -6.30
C CYS A 79 2.82 3.97 -7.23
N MET A 80 3.95 3.48 -6.76
CA MET A 80 4.82 2.58 -7.53
C MET A 80 4.12 1.27 -7.92
N VAL A 81 3.39 0.64 -6.98
CA VAL A 81 2.62 -0.57 -7.25
C VAL A 81 1.51 -0.29 -8.26
N LYS A 82 0.77 0.81 -8.08
CA LYS A 82 -0.32 1.23 -8.98
C LYS A 82 0.18 1.44 -10.41
N SER A 83 1.21 2.27 -10.59
CA SER A 83 1.78 2.55 -11.90
C SER A 83 2.34 1.29 -12.59
N LYS A 84 3.03 0.41 -11.85
CA LYS A 84 3.54 -0.84 -12.42
C LYS A 84 2.42 -1.77 -12.90
N LEU A 85 1.35 -1.91 -12.13
CA LEU A 85 0.20 -2.72 -12.54
C LEU A 85 -0.54 -2.11 -13.74
N GLU A 86 -0.71 -0.79 -13.77
CA GLU A 86 -1.30 -0.09 -14.92
C GLU A 86 -0.48 -0.29 -16.20
N ILE A 87 0.85 -0.20 -16.11
CA ILE A 87 1.77 -0.49 -17.23
C ILE A 87 1.65 -1.95 -17.67
N LEU A 88 1.67 -2.91 -16.73
CA LEU A 88 1.54 -4.33 -17.05
C LEU A 88 0.22 -4.63 -17.78
N LEU A 89 -0.90 -4.09 -17.30
CA LEU A 89 -2.20 -4.24 -17.94
C LEU A 89 -2.24 -3.61 -19.33
N LYS A 90 -1.56 -2.48 -19.54
CA LYS A 90 -1.44 -1.85 -20.85
C LYS A 90 -0.65 -2.74 -21.81
N VAL A 91 0.52 -3.22 -21.39
CA VAL A 91 1.37 -4.11 -22.20
C VAL A 91 0.65 -5.41 -22.53
N GLU A 92 -0.09 -5.99 -21.58
CA GLU A 92 -0.88 -7.19 -21.79
C GLU A 92 -1.96 -6.99 -22.85
N LYS A 93 -2.70 -5.88 -22.79
CA LYS A 93 -3.69 -5.52 -23.83
C LYS A 93 -3.07 -5.36 -25.21
N GLU A 94 -1.93 -4.68 -25.30
CA GLU A 94 -1.20 -4.49 -26.55
C GLU A 94 -0.67 -5.83 -27.10
N PHE A 95 -0.14 -6.70 -26.24
CA PHE A 95 0.33 -8.04 -26.61
C PHE A 95 -0.79 -8.89 -27.20
N PHE A 96 -1.97 -8.92 -26.57
CA PHE A 96 -3.13 -9.63 -27.09
C PHE A 96 -3.67 -9.00 -28.38
N ALA A 97 -3.70 -7.67 -28.47
CA ALA A 97 -4.11 -6.97 -29.70
C ALA A 97 -3.18 -7.27 -30.90
N ALA A 98 -1.90 -7.55 -30.63
CA ALA A 98 -0.92 -7.96 -31.63
C ALA A 98 -0.98 -9.47 -31.97
N GLY A 99 -1.95 -10.23 -31.44
CA GLY A 99 -2.11 -11.66 -31.69
C GLY A 99 -1.27 -12.57 -30.79
N GLY A 100 -0.66 -12.02 -29.74
CA GLY A 100 0.05 -12.80 -28.72
C GLY A 100 -0.89 -13.70 -27.91
N SER A 101 -0.37 -14.82 -27.42
CA SER A 101 -1.08 -15.70 -26.47
C SER A 101 -0.12 -16.19 -25.38
N PHE A 102 -0.61 -16.31 -24.15
CA PHE A 102 0.16 -16.95 -23.09
C PHE A 102 0.10 -18.47 -23.28
N SER A 103 1.25 -19.11 -23.44
CA SER A 103 1.33 -20.57 -23.36
C SER A 103 1.09 -21.01 -21.92
N ARG A 104 0.01 -21.75 -21.67
CA ARG A 104 -0.17 -22.45 -20.40
C ARG A 104 0.87 -23.58 -20.35
N LYS A 105 1.79 -23.50 -19.38
CA LYS A 105 2.59 -24.65 -18.96
C LYS A 105 1.78 -25.50 -17.99
#